data_AF-A0A448YNX5-F1
#
_entry.id   AF-A0A448YNX5-F1
#
_cell.length_a   1.000
_cell.length_b   1.000
_cell.length_c   1.000
_cell.angle_alpha   90.00
_cell.angle_beta   90.00
_cell.angle_gamma   90.00
#
_symmetry.space_group_name_H-M   'P 1'
#
loop_
_entity.id
_entity.type
_entity.pdbx_description
1 polymer ?
#
loop_
_entity_poly.entity_id
_entity_poly.type
_entity_poly.pdbx_seq_one_letter_code
_entity_poly.pdbx_strand_id
1 'polypeptide(L)' 'MLLGWAAFGIGARALQMGIRQAPLSYYPLGYVYSAGFWVGFGYLFDSWVEKNNTLLELRMQKLRRTRENAQLEGAK' A
#
# COMPACT_ATOMS: atom_id res chain seq x y z
N MET A 1 -4.24 1.50 6.34
CA MET A 1 -3.53 0.36 6.96
C MET A 1 -2.38 0.78 7.89
N LEU A 2 -2.45 1.95 8.55
CA LEU A 2 -1.26 2.60 9.12
C LEU A 2 -0.62 1.87 10.32
N LEU A 3 -1.43 1.23 11.17
CA LEU A 3 -0.91 0.42 12.28
C LEU A 3 -0.12 -0.81 11.80
N GLY A 4 -0.52 -1.40 10.67
CA GLY A 4 0.22 -2.50 10.04
C GLY A 4 1.59 -2.04 9.53
N TRP A 5 1.64 -0.86 8.92
CA TRP A 5 2.89 -0.23 8.48
C TRP A 5 3.80 0.15 9.65
N ALA A 6 3.24 0.63 10.76
CA ALA A 6 4.01 0.89 11.98
C ALA A 6 4.63 -0.39 12.57
N ALA A 7 3.83 -1.44 12.71
CA ALA A 7 4.29 -2.74 13.18
C ALA A 7 5.37 -3.33 12.26
N PHE A 8 5.19 -3.18 10.94
CA PHE A 8 6.19 -3.56 9.95
C PHE A 8 7.50 -2.80 10.12
N GLY A 9 7.46 -1.48 10.34
CA GLY A 9 8.67 -0.69 10.58
C GLY A 9 9.41 -1.07 11.86
N ILE A 10 8.68 -1.36 12.93
CA ILE A 10 9.27 -1.90 14.17
C ILE A 10 9.92 -3.26 13.89
N GLY A 11 9.25 -4.14 13.17
CA GLY A 11 9.76 -5.45 12.76
C GLY A 11 11.00 -5.35 11.88
N ALA A 12 11.01 -4.46 10.89
CA ALA A 12 12.17 -4.22 10.01
C ALA A 12 13.39 -3.75 10.81
N ARG A 13 13.19 -2.90 11.82
CA ARG A 13 14.26 -2.46 12.72
C ARG A 13 14.73 -3.59 13.65
N ALA A 14 13.82 -4.43 14.14
CA ALA A 14 14.17 -5.60 14.94
C ALA A 14 15.01 -6.61 14.13
N LEU A 15 14.62 -6.86 12.87
CA LEU A 15 15.38 -7.68 11.93
C LEU A 15 16.79 -7.10 11.70
N GLN A 16 16.89 -5.78 11.47
CA GLN A 16 18.18 -5.12 11.32
C GLN A 16 19.10 -5.33 12.53
N MET A 17 18.56 -5.27 13.75
CA MET A 17 19.33 -5.54 14.97
C MET A 17 19.75 -7.01 15.07
N GLY A 18 18.87 -7.94 14.67
CA GLY A 18 19.19 -9.36 14.58
C GLY A 18 20.35 -9.64 13.61
N ILE A 19 20.35 -9.01 12.42
CA ILE A 19 21.45 -9.11 11.45
C ILE A 19 22.74 -8.53 12.01
N ARG A 20 22.66 -7.41 12.74
CA ARG A 20 23.82 -6.76 13.37
C ARG A 20 24.31 -7.48 14.63
N GLN A 21 23.64 -8.55 15.07
CA GLN A 21 23.87 -9.22 16.35
C GLN A 21 23.92 -8.25 17.54
N ALA A 22 23.16 -7.15 17.45
CA ALA A 22 23.09 -6.13 18.49
C ALA A 22 21.87 -6.39 19.40
N PRO A 23 21.92 -6.03 20.69
CA PRO A 23 20.78 -6.20 21.57
C PRO A 23 19.58 -5.39 21.05
N LEU A 24 18.37 -5.93 21.15
CA LEU A 24 17.15 -5.30 20.63
C LEU A 24 16.86 -3.94 21.30
N SER A 25 17.37 -3.71 22.51
CA SER A 25 17.31 -2.44 23.23
C SER A 25 18.35 -1.42 22.77
N TYR A 26 19.27 -1.79 21.87
CA TYR A 26 20.28 -0.89 21.34
C TYR A 26 19.60 0.20 20.50
N TYR A 27 19.64 1.44 20.99
CA TYR A 27 19.04 2.61 20.33
C TYR A 27 17.53 2.49 20.07
N PRO A 28 16.68 2.53 21.13
CA PRO A 28 15.25 2.30 21.05
C PRO A 28 14.50 3.37 20.22
N LEU A 29 15.04 4.59 20.16
CA LEU A 29 14.51 5.64 19.28
C LEU A 29 14.54 5.25 17.79
N GLY A 30 15.45 4.36 17.39
CA GLY A 30 15.51 3.84 16.03
C GLY A 30 14.23 3.12 15.59
N TYR A 31 13.50 2.50 16.52
CA TYR A 31 12.22 1.86 16.22
C TYR A 31 11.12 2.90 15.95
N VAL A 32 11.11 4.00 16.70
CA VAL A 32 10.16 5.10 16.50
C VAL A 32 10.40 5.79 15.15
N TYR A 33 11.65 6.08 14.81
CA TYR A 33 11.99 6.64 13.49
C TYR A 33 11.63 5.69 12.35
N SER A 34 11.90 4.39 12.51
CA SER A 34 11.56 3.40 11.49
C SER A 34 10.05 3.25 11.35
N ALA A 35 9.30 3.17 12.46
CA ALA A 35 7.85 3.13 12.44
C ALA A 35 7.26 4.37 11.77
N GLY A 36 7.73 5.56 12.14
CA GLY A 36 7.29 6.82 11.51
C GLY A 36 7.55 6.85 10.01
N PHE A 37 8.74 6.40 9.58
CA PHE A 37 9.08 6.30 8.17
C PHE A 37 8.14 5.35 7.41
N TRP A 38 7.93 4.14 7.94
CA TRP A 38 7.07 3.14 7.30
C TRP A 38 5.59 3.53 7.30
N VAL A 39 5.11 4.22 8.34
CA VAL A 39 3.76 4.80 8.36
C VAL A 39 3.60 5.85 7.28
N GLY A 40 4.57 6.77 7.15
CA GLY A 40 4.55 7.79 6.09
C GLY A 40 4.57 7.17 4.70
N PHE A 41 5.43 6.17 4.49
CA PHE A 41 5.44 5.39 3.24
C PHE A 41 4.11 4.71 2.98
N GLY A 42 3.54 4.05 4.00
CA GLY A 42 2.26 3.37 3.92
C GLY A 42 1.10 4.30 3.55
N TYR A 43 1.10 5.55 4.05
CA TYR A 43 0.11 6.55 3.67
C TYR A 43 0.16 6.90 2.18
N LEU A 44 1.38 7.12 1.65
CA LEU A 44 1.57 7.39 0.23
C LEU A 44 1.22 6.17 -0.63
N PHE A 45 1.57 4.97 -0.15
CA PHE A 45 1.26 3.71 -0.83
C PHE A 45 -0.25 3.45 -0.88
N ASP A 46 -0.95 3.57 0.24
CA ASP A 46 -2.42 3.42 0.32
C ASP A 46 -3.09 4.40 -0.67
N SER A 47 -2.63 5.67 -0.70
CA SER A 47 -3.11 6.68 -1.64
C SER A 47 -2.85 6.31 -3.11
N TRP A 48 -1.72 5.66 -3.40
CA TRP A 48 -1.40 5.21 -4.75
C TRP A 48 -2.26 4.02 -5.17
N VAL A 49 -2.46 3.04 -4.28
CA VAL A 49 -3.33 1.88 -4.53
C VAL A 49 -4.76 2.34 -4.80
N GLU A 50 -5.26 3.29 -4.02
CA GLU A 50 -6.61 3.82 -4.19
C GLU A 50 -6.79 4.48 -5.57
N LYS A 51 -5.84 5.31 -6.00
CA LYS A 51 -5.84 5.90 -7.35
C LYS A 51 -5.84 4.84 -8.46
N ASN A 52 -5.07 3.77 -8.29
CA ASN A 52 -5.06 2.68 -9.28
C ASN A 52 -6.40 1.95 -9.34
N ASN A 53 -7.02 1.69 -8.19
CA ASN A 53 -8.33 1.06 -8.12
C ASN A 53 -9.39 1.93 -8.81
N THR A 54 -9.40 3.24 -8.57
CA THR A 54 -10.32 4.16 -9.28
C THR A 54 -10.09 4.11 -10.79
N LEU A 55 -8.83 4.09 -11.23
CA LEU A 55 -8.50 4.05 -12.65
C LEU A 55 -8.91 2.72 -13.30
N LEU A 56 -8.76 1.61 -12.58
CA LEU A 56 -9.22 0.28 -12.98
C LEU A 56 -10.75 0.24 -13.09
N GLU A 57 -11.46 0.82 -12.14
CA GLU A 57 -12.91 0.88 -12.12
C GLU A 57 -13.46 1.70 -13.30
N LEU A 58 -12.84 2.83 -13.60
CA LEU A 58 -13.16 3.64 -14.79
C LEU A 58 -12.95 2.85 -16.09
N ARG A 59 -11.86 2.08 -16.19
CA ARG A 59 -11.61 1.20 -17.35
C ARG A 59 -12.66 0.11 -17.48
N MET A 60 -13.06 -0.50 -16.37
CA MET A 60 -14.11 -1.51 -16.34
C MET A 60 -15.48 -0.93 -16.74
N GLN A 61 -15.82 0.26 -16.26
CA GLN A 61 -17.05 0.95 -16.67
C GLN A 61 -17.06 1.28 -18.16
N LYS A 62 -15.93 1.76 -18.71
CA LYS A 62 -15.80 2.02 -20.15
C LYS A 62 -16.05 0.75 -20.97
N LEU A 63 -15.43 -0.37 -20.58
CA LEU A 63 -15.62 -1.66 -21.24
C LEU A 63 -17.07 -2.15 -21.20
N ARG A 64 -17.77 -2.00 -20.06
CA ARG A 64 -19.19 -2.35 -19.94
C ARG A 64 -20.06 -1.52 -20.89
N ARG A 65 -19.88 -0.19 -20.91
CA ARG A 65 -20.61 0.71 -21.81
C ARG A 65 -20.37 0.38 -23.29
N THR A 66 -19.13 0.05 -23.66
CA THR A 66 -18.83 -0.38 -25.04
C THR A 66 -19.55 -1.68 -25.41
N ARG A 67 -19.65 -2.64 -24.49
CA ARG A 67 -20.39 -3.90 -24.73
C ARG A 67 -21.89 -3.67 -24.84
N GLU A 68 -22.47 -2.86 -23.95
CA GLU A 68 -23.90 -2.50 -24.00
C GLU A 68 -24.25 -1.78 -25.31
N ASN A 69 -23.42 -0.84 -25.75
CA ASN A 69 -23.62 -0.16 -27.03
C ASN A 69 -23.50 -1.10 -28.23
N ALA A 70 -22.54 -2.03 -28.22
CA ALA A 70 -22.40 -3.03 -29.28
C ALA A 70 -23.59 -4.01 -29.35
N GLN A 71 -24.18 -4.36 -28.21
CA GLN A 71 -25.40 -5.18 -28.17
C GLN A 71 -26.63 -4.43 -28.70
N LEU A 72 -26.71 -3.12 -28.46
CA LEU A 72 -27.79 -2.26 -28.97
C LEU A 72 -27.69 -2.04 -30.49
N GLU A 73 -26.48 -1.96 -31.05
CA GLU A 73 -26.27 -1.84 -32.50
C GLU A 73 -26.49 -3.18 -33.24
N GLY A 74 -26.16 -4.32 -32.62
CA GLY A 74 -26.42 -5.65 -33.21
C GLY A 74 -27.86 -6.14 -33.08
N ALA A 75 -28.71 -5.46 -32.29
CA ALA A 75 -30.13 -5.76 -32.13
C ALA A 75 -31.05 -4.93 -33.05
N LYS A 76 -30.48 -4.05 -33.87
CA LYS A 76 -31.17 -3.34 -34.97
C LYS A 76 -30.89 -4.04 -36.29
#